data_AF-A0A8S9PB81-F1
#
_entry.id   AF-A0A8S9PB81-F1
#
_cell.length_a   1.000
_cell.length_b   1.000
_cell.length_c   1.000
_cell.angle_alpha   90.00
_cell.angle_beta   90.00
_cell.angle_gamma   90.00
#
_symmetry.space_group_name_H-M   'P 1'
#
loop_
_entity.id
_entity.type
_entity.pdbx_description
1 polymer ?
#
loop_
_entity_poly.entity_id
_entity_poly.type
_entity_poly.pdbx_seq_one_letter_code
_entity_poly.pdbx_strand_id
1 'polypeptide(L)'
;KNLNVVKYKAVYVPVPFINKSSSDCGVYALKFIECHALGLDFTLVNDDNIFEARQKIAYDLWEAANDPELMLRMSKYTPPKTITSDVVELV
;
A
#
# COMPACT_ATOMS: atom_id res chain seq x y z
N LYS A 1 33.16 4.18 -11.51
CA LYS A 1 31.76 4.03 -11.99
C LYS A 1 31.03 5.29 -11.61
N ASN A 2 30.59 6.11 -12.56
CA ASN A 2 29.82 7.32 -12.27
C ASN A 2 28.36 6.91 -12.04
N LEU A 3 27.80 7.19 -10.87
CA LEU A 3 26.38 6.99 -10.59
C LEU A 3 25.59 8.00 -11.41
N ASN A 4 24.62 7.53 -12.20
CA ASN A 4 23.71 8.39 -12.93
C ASN A 4 22.58 8.81 -11.97
N VAL A 5 22.74 9.97 -11.33
CA VAL A 5 21.77 10.48 -10.35
C VAL A 5 20.65 11.22 -11.07
N VAL A 6 19.50 10.57 -11.19
CA VAL A 6 18.26 11.19 -11.67
C VAL A 6 17.56 11.88 -10.50
N LYS A 7 17.10 13.12 -10.69
CA LYS A 7 16.35 13.86 -9.66
C LYS A 7 14.93 13.32 -9.55
N TYR A 8 14.50 13.01 -8.34
CA TYR A 8 13.10 12.70 -8.05
C TYR A 8 12.24 13.97 -8.06
N LYS A 9 10.99 13.83 -8.49
CA LYS A 9 9.96 14.86 -8.39
C LYS A 9 9.06 14.53 -7.20
N ALA A 10 8.98 15.44 -6.24
CA ALA A 10 7.95 15.39 -5.21
C ALA A 10 6.65 16.00 -5.77
N VAL A 11 5.53 15.32 -5.56
CA VAL A 11 4.21 15.79 -5.95
C VAL A 11 3.33 15.75 -4.72
N TYR A 12 2.78 16.90 -4.35
CA TYR A 12 1.75 16.96 -3.33
C TYR A 12 0.39 16.65 -3.98
N VAL A 13 -0.33 15.69 -3.42
CA VAL A 13 -1.68 15.35 -3.85
C VAL A 13 -2.64 15.77 -2.74
N PRO A 14 -3.50 16.78 -2.96
CA PRO A 14 -4.48 17.18 -1.96
C PRO A 14 -5.49 16.04 -1.78
N VAL A 15 -5.65 15.62 -0.52
CA VAL A 15 -6.63 14.60 -0.13
C VAL A 15 -7.78 15.32 0.59
N PRO A 16 -9.05 15.06 0.23
CA PRO A 16 -10.19 15.64 0.94
C PRO A 16 -10.23 15.21 2.42
N PHE A 17 -11.06 15.87 3.23
CA PHE A 17 -11.27 15.44 4.61
C PHE A 17 -12.09 14.14 4.62
N ILE A 18 -11.37 13.02 4.69
CA ILE A 18 -11.87 11.63 4.67
C ILE A 18 -11.41 10.89 5.92
N ASN A 19 -11.85 9.64 6.05
CA ASN A 19 -11.60 8.79 7.21
C ASN A 19 -12.11 9.43 8.50
N LYS A 20 -13.34 9.97 8.47
CA LYS A 20 -13.98 10.59 9.65
C LYS A 20 -14.06 9.64 10.85
N SER A 21 -14.19 8.33 10.60
CA SER A 21 -14.16 7.27 11.60
C SER A 21 -12.78 7.10 12.28
N SER A 22 -11.72 7.66 11.69
CA SER A 22 -10.32 7.45 12.09
C SER A 22 -9.91 5.97 12.15
N SER A 23 -10.59 5.09 11.41
CA SER A 23 -10.45 3.63 11.52
C SER A 23 -10.08 2.94 10.20
N ASP A 24 -10.07 3.68 9.08
CA ASP A 24 -9.94 3.11 7.73
C ASP A 24 -8.66 3.61 7.00
N CYS A 25 -7.67 4.11 7.74
CA CYS A 25 -6.43 4.65 7.16
C CYS A 25 -5.67 3.64 6.28
N GLY A 26 -5.64 2.36 6.67
CA GLY A 26 -5.02 1.29 5.88
C GLY A 26 -5.80 0.99 4.58
N VAL A 27 -7.14 1.08 4.63
CA VAL A 27 -8.01 0.88 3.47
C VAL A 27 -7.78 1.99 2.45
N TYR A 28 -7.77 3.25 2.90
CA TYR A 28 -7.46 4.40 2.05
C TYR A 28 -6.05 4.32 1.45
N ALA A 29 -5.04 3.95 2.24
CA ALA A 29 -3.68 3.80 1.74
C ALA A 29 -3.60 2.79 0.60
N LEU A 30 -4.20 1.60 0.76
CA LEU A 30 -4.23 0.57 -0.29
C LEU A 30 -4.97 1.06 -1.54
N LYS A 31 -6.13 1.69 -1.37
CA LYS A 31 -6.91 2.19 -2.51
C LYS A 31 -6.20 3.33 -3.25
N PHE A 32 -5.44 4.18 -2.57
CA PHE A 32 -4.65 5.23 -3.24
C PHE A 32 -3.48 4.66 -4.03
N ILE A 33 -2.81 3.61 -3.50
CA ILE A 33 -1.80 2.87 -4.25
C ILE A 33 -2.42 2.26 -5.51
N GLU A 34 -3.59 1.63 -5.39
CA GLU A 34 -4.32 1.06 -6.53
C GLU A 34 -4.71 2.12 -7.55
N CYS A 35 -5.24 3.27 -7.10
CA CYS A 35 -5.57 4.37 -7.99
C CYS A 35 -4.32 4.87 -8.74
N HIS A 36 -3.18 5.00 -8.07
CA HIS A 36 -1.92 5.35 -8.73
C HIS A 36 -1.47 4.29 -9.74
N ALA A 37 -1.55 3.01 -9.39
CA ALA A 37 -1.14 1.91 -10.28
C ALA A 37 -2.02 1.83 -11.54
N LEU A 38 -3.31 2.17 -11.42
CA LEU A 38 -4.29 2.10 -12.51
C LEU A 38 -4.54 3.45 -13.22
N GLY A 39 -3.93 4.54 -12.74
CA GLY A 39 -4.18 5.90 -13.28
C GLY A 39 -5.60 6.41 -13.00
N LEU A 40 -6.22 5.97 -11.91
CA LEU A 40 -7.56 6.37 -11.50
C LEU A 40 -7.54 7.59 -10.57
N ASP A 41 -8.67 8.30 -10.54
CA ASP A 41 -8.88 9.45 -9.66
C ASP A 41 -9.14 9.02 -8.20
N PHE A 42 -8.61 9.79 -7.25
CA PHE A 42 -8.68 9.47 -5.83
C PHE A 42 -10.06 9.71 -5.20
N THR A 43 -10.91 10.50 -5.84
CA THR A 43 -12.29 10.76 -5.39
C THR A 43 -13.19 9.54 -5.46
N LEU A 44 -12.76 8.48 -6.15
CA LEU A 44 -13.45 7.20 -6.21
C LEU A 44 -13.56 6.51 -4.84
N VAL A 45 -12.72 6.89 -3.86
CA VAL A 45 -12.78 6.34 -2.50
C VAL A 45 -13.06 7.44 -1.50
N ASN A 46 -14.10 7.26 -0.71
CA ASN A 46 -14.60 8.23 0.26
C ASN A 46 -15.35 7.52 1.39
N ASP A 47 -15.78 8.28 2.41
CA ASP A 47 -16.39 7.72 3.62
C ASP A 47 -17.72 7.00 3.35
N ASP A 48 -18.39 7.27 2.24
CA ASP A 48 -19.66 6.64 1.89
C ASP A 48 -19.47 5.23 1.33
N ASN A 49 -18.30 4.94 0.72
CA ASN A 49 -18.00 3.64 0.10
C ASN A 49 -16.81 2.88 0.73
N ILE A 50 -16.20 3.44 1.78
CA ILE A 50 -15.02 2.88 2.42
C ILE A 50 -15.33 1.53 3.09
N PHE A 51 -16.57 1.33 3.53
CA PHE A 51 -16.99 0.08 4.14
C PHE A 51 -16.93 -1.07 3.13
N GLU A 52 -17.47 -0.88 1.95
CA GLU A 52 -17.45 -1.83 0.85
C GLU A 52 -16.03 -2.08 0.37
N ALA A 53 -15.22 -1.03 0.25
CA ALA A 53 -13.80 -1.16 -0.08
C ALA A 53 -13.06 -2.04 0.94
N ARG A 54 -13.32 -1.84 2.24
CA ARG A 54 -12.74 -2.67 3.30
C ARG A 54 -13.15 -4.13 3.20
N GLN A 55 -14.44 -4.41 2.94
CA GLN A 55 -14.91 -5.78 2.77
C GLN A 55 -14.30 -6.45 1.55
N LYS A 56 -14.18 -5.72 0.44
CA LYS A 56 -13.56 -6.23 -0.79
C LYS A 56 -12.09 -6.57 -0.57
N ILE A 57 -11.33 -5.68 0.08
CA ILE A 57 -9.93 -5.94 0.44
C ILE A 57 -9.82 -7.16 1.37
N ALA A 58 -10.71 -7.29 2.37
CA ALA A 58 -10.68 -8.44 3.27
C ALA A 58 -10.95 -9.76 2.52
N TYR A 59 -11.89 -9.75 1.58
CA TYR A 59 -12.19 -10.91 0.73
C TYR A 59 -11.01 -11.25 -0.19
N ASP A 60 -10.43 -10.26 -0.88
CA ASP A 60 -9.31 -10.45 -1.79
C ASP A 60 -8.07 -10.98 -1.04
N LEU A 61 -7.82 -10.49 0.18
CA LEU A 61 -6.76 -11.00 1.05
C LEU A 61 -7.04 -12.44 1.50
N TRP A 62 -8.29 -12.77 1.82
CA TRP A 62 -8.66 -14.14 2.16
C TRP A 62 -8.48 -15.08 0.97
N GLU A 63 -8.91 -14.70 -0.23
CA GLU A 63 -8.67 -15.48 -1.45
C GLU A 63 -7.17 -15.69 -1.68
N ALA A 64 -6.37 -14.62 -1.62
CA ALA A 64 -4.91 -14.68 -1.80
C ALA A 64 -4.22 -15.54 -0.72
N ALA A 65 -4.71 -15.50 0.52
CA ALA A 65 -4.18 -16.32 1.62
C ALA A 65 -4.43 -17.83 1.41
N ASN A 66 -5.40 -18.20 0.57
CA ASN A 66 -5.69 -19.59 0.23
C ASN A 66 -5.07 -20.02 -1.11
N ASP A 67 -4.34 -19.13 -1.81
CA ASP A 67 -3.60 -19.51 -3.02
C ASP A 67 -2.44 -20.46 -2.66
N PRO A 68 -2.35 -21.66 -3.26
CA PRO A 68 -1.34 -22.65 -2.89
C PRO A 68 0.11 -22.18 -3.05
N GLU A 69 0.40 -21.35 -4.07
CA GLU A 69 1.74 -20.84 -4.34
C GLU A 69 2.12 -19.75 -3.32
N LEU A 70 1.18 -18.86 -3.00
CA LEU A 70 1.38 -17.85 -1.96
C LEU A 70 1.53 -18.49 -0.58
N MET A 71 0.70 -19.49 -0.26
CA MET A 71 0.84 -20.28 0.97
C MET A 71 2.23 -20.92 1.07
N LEU A 72 2.71 -21.55 -0.01
CA LEU A 72 4.04 -22.15 -0.05
C LEU A 72 5.15 -21.12 0.18
N ARG A 73 5.06 -19.93 -0.45
CA ARG A 73 6.02 -18.84 -0.23
C ARG A 73 5.98 -18.32 1.21
N MET A 74 4.78 -18.09 1.75
CA MET A 74 4.60 -17.59 3.11
C MET A 74 5.09 -18.58 4.16
N SER A 75 4.94 -19.89 3.94
CA SER A 75 5.48 -20.93 4.84
C SER A 75 7.01 -20.91 4.95
N LYS A 76 7.70 -20.36 3.95
CA LYS A 76 9.17 -20.23 3.91
C LYS A 76 9.63 -18.82 4.30
N TYR A 77 8.69 -17.89 4.50
CA TYR A 77 9.03 -16.51 4.82
C TYR A 77 9.70 -16.43 6.18
N THR A 78 10.90 -15.86 6.20
CA THR A 78 11.59 -15.49 7.44
C THR A 78 11.65 -13.97 7.47
N PRO A 79 11.09 -13.31 8.51
CA PRO A 79 11.19 -11.86 8.64
C PRO A 79 12.65 -11.40 8.55
N PRO A 80 12.95 -10.34 7.79
CA PRO A 80 14.29 -9.76 7.79
C PRO A 80 14.68 -9.39 9.22
N LYS A 81 15.93 -9.65 9.59
CA LYS A 81 16.45 -9.13 10.86
C LYS A 81 16.39 -7.61 10.79
N THR A 82 15.76 -6.97 11.77
CA THR A 82 15.71 -5.51 11.86
C THR A 82 17.15 -4.99 11.94
N ILE A 83 17.61 -4.33 10.88
CA ILE A 83 18.90 -3.66 10.90
C ILE A 83 18.64 -2.28 11.50
N THR A 84 18.89 -2.12 12.80
CA THR A 84 19.01 -0.80 13.41
C THR A 84 20.41 -0.28 13.10
N SER A 85 20.60 0.23 11.89
CA SER A 85 21.81 0.97 11.52
C SER A 85 21.46 2.46 11.55
N ASP A 86 22.27 3.27 12.25
CA ASP A 86 22.17 4.74 12.19
C ASP A 86 22.53 5.29 10.80
N VAL A 87 23.05 4.43 9.91
CA VAL A 87 23.43 4.76 8.54
C VAL A 87 22.50 4.03 7.58
N VAL A 88 21.64 4.79 6.90
CA VAL A 88 20.86 4.30 5.75
C VAL A 88 21.76 4.40 4.52
N GLU A 89 22.34 3.28 4.08
CA GLU A 89 22.99 3.22 2.78
C GLU A 89 21.91 3.21 1.69
N LEU A 90 21.79 4.34 0.99
CA LEU A 90 21.01 4.42 -0.24
C LEU A 90 21.85 3.76 -1.35
N VAL A 91 21.51 2.52 -1.70
CA VAL A 91 22.10 1.77 -2.83
C VAL A 91 21.35 2.07 -4.12
#